data_AF-A0A246K4K5-F1
#
_entry.id   AF-A0A246K4K5-F1
#
_cell.length_a   1.000
_cell.length_b   1.000
_cell.length_c   1.000
_cell.angle_alpha   90.00
_cell.angle_beta   90.00
_cell.angle_gamma   90.00
#
_symmetry.space_group_name_H-M   'P 1'
#
loop_
_entity.id
_entity.type
_entity.pdbx_description
1 polymer ?
#
loop_
_entity_poly.entity_id
_entity_poly.type
_entity_poly.pdbx_seq_one_letter_code
_entity_poly.pdbx_strand_id
1 'polypeptide(L)'
;MMKAPVGGAKHHRLLPSCSFIGLLASLALPAQAQVSPPPATRAGTTISNTATATFDAGGGPQTVDSNRVELLVDELLDVTVASNNPTDVPTTPGATGQVLSFRVTNSGNGPENFVLSTIANAGGDNYDPAVTQIYIDANGDNAFDPNVDTLYTPGTGDPLLQPETAITVFVVATTPGAVVDGNRGIVSLVAAAKTGIGTPGSSFAGQGEGGGDAVVGSTGADADDDGAFIVSAAAVTLVKSAAVTNALGTTDPIPGATITYTIVATVVGSGSVSGLAITDNIPANTIYTPASITLGGTALSDAADADAGDYNGTRINVALGTVAGGQTRTVTFRTIIQ
;
A
#
# COMPACT_ATOMS: atom_id res chain seq x y z
N MET A 1 15.95 -63.09 37.13
CA MET A 1 15.88 -63.93 35.91
C MET A 1 16.45 -63.13 34.76
N MET A 2 17.47 -63.69 34.13
CA MET A 2 18.50 -63.03 33.32
C MET A 2 18.24 -63.24 31.83
N LYS A 3 18.76 -62.29 31.04
CA LYS A 3 19.32 -62.45 29.68
C LYS A 3 18.38 -62.57 28.48
N ALA A 4 18.49 -61.54 27.62
CA ALA A 4 18.43 -61.67 26.17
C ALA A 4 19.53 -62.61 25.63
N PRO A 5 19.37 -63.19 24.43
CA PRO A 5 20.23 -62.82 23.30
C PRO A 5 19.53 -62.81 21.91
N VAL A 6 19.82 -61.88 21.00
CA VAL A 6 20.82 -61.84 19.87
C VAL A 6 20.55 -62.76 18.67
N GLY A 7 20.56 -62.14 17.46
CA GLY A 7 20.91 -62.75 16.15
C GLY A 7 19.71 -63.22 15.32
N GLY A 8 19.61 -63.09 14.00
CA GLY A 8 20.53 -62.69 12.94
C GLY A 8 19.82 -62.97 11.59
N ALA A 9 20.18 -62.22 10.55
CA ALA A 9 19.52 -62.09 9.25
C ALA A 9 19.32 -63.39 8.44
N LYS A 10 18.31 -63.41 7.54
CA LYS A 10 18.39 -64.00 6.18
C LYS A 10 17.44 -63.31 5.17
N HIS A 11 18.01 -63.00 4.00
CA HIS A 11 17.35 -62.56 2.77
C HIS A 11 16.52 -63.66 2.10
N HIS A 12 15.42 -63.32 1.43
CA HIS A 12 15.31 -63.28 -0.05
C HIS A 12 13.86 -63.28 -0.58
N ARG A 13 13.62 -62.30 -1.47
CA ARG A 13 12.82 -62.32 -2.72
C ARG A 13 11.45 -62.99 -2.75
N LEU A 14 10.43 -62.20 -3.13
CA LEU A 14 9.56 -62.42 -4.31
C LEU A 14 8.67 -61.16 -4.56
N LEU A 15 8.81 -60.57 -5.76
CA LEU A 15 7.81 -59.71 -6.43
C LEU A 15 6.67 -60.63 -6.98
N PRO A 16 5.45 -60.18 -7.37
CA PRO A 16 5.11 -58.87 -7.95
C PRO A 16 3.75 -58.24 -7.54
N SER A 17 3.51 -57.05 -8.10
CA SER A 17 2.31 -56.22 -8.14
C SER A 17 0.93 -56.85 -7.85
N CYS A 18 0.21 -56.25 -6.91
CA CYS A 18 -1.25 -56.17 -6.93
C CYS A 18 -1.67 -54.70 -6.78
N SER A 19 -2.32 -54.18 -7.82
CA SER A 19 -2.93 -52.86 -7.87
C SER A 19 -3.99 -52.70 -6.78
N PHE A 20 -3.85 -51.67 -5.93
CA PHE A 20 -4.95 -51.14 -5.13
C PHE A 20 -5.21 -49.69 -5.56
N ILE A 21 -6.28 -49.53 -6.33
CA ILE A 21 -6.91 -48.24 -6.61
C ILE A 21 -7.51 -47.75 -5.28
N GLY A 22 -6.85 -46.78 -4.65
CA GLY A 22 -7.38 -46.06 -3.50
C GLY A 22 -8.43 -45.05 -3.96
N LEU A 23 -9.70 -45.38 -3.77
CA LEU A 23 -10.83 -44.48 -3.98
C LEU A 23 -10.80 -43.38 -2.91
N LEU A 24 -10.21 -42.21 -3.22
CA LEU A 24 -10.38 -41.00 -2.41
C LEU A 24 -11.81 -40.49 -2.59
N ALA A 25 -12.68 -40.78 -1.62
CA ALA A 25 -13.96 -40.11 -1.49
C ALA A 25 -13.73 -38.68 -0.99
N SER A 26 -13.86 -37.71 -1.89
CA SER A 26 -13.91 -36.29 -1.56
C SER A 26 -15.21 -35.99 -0.81
N LEU A 27 -15.13 -35.77 0.51
CA LEU A 27 -16.22 -35.15 1.26
C LEU A 27 -16.34 -33.69 0.81
N ALA A 28 -17.27 -33.41 -0.10
CA ALA A 28 -17.71 -32.06 -0.39
C ALA A 28 -18.53 -31.56 0.80
N LEU A 29 -17.97 -30.66 1.61
CA LEU A 29 -18.78 -29.86 2.53
C LEU A 29 -19.71 -28.98 1.69
N PRO A 30 -21.02 -28.89 2.01
CA PRO A 30 -21.88 -27.93 1.34
C PRO A 30 -21.38 -26.52 1.66
N ALA A 31 -20.89 -25.82 0.65
CA ALA A 31 -20.69 -24.39 0.72
C ALA A 31 -22.05 -23.77 1.06
N GLN A 32 -22.16 -23.14 2.24
CA GLN A 32 -23.31 -22.32 2.54
C GLN A 32 -23.29 -21.17 1.54
N ALA A 33 -24.20 -21.21 0.57
CA ALA A 33 -24.43 -20.07 -0.31
C ALA A 33 -24.80 -18.89 0.59
N GLN A 34 -23.92 -17.90 0.69
CA GLN A 34 -24.28 -16.62 1.27
C GLN A 34 -25.31 -16.01 0.34
N VAL A 35 -26.59 -16.10 0.73
CA VAL A 35 -27.66 -15.41 0.04
C VAL A 35 -27.42 -13.93 0.28
N SER A 36 -26.93 -13.22 -0.73
CA SER A 36 -26.89 -11.77 -0.71
C SER A 36 -28.31 -11.26 -0.45
N PRO A 37 -28.51 -10.30 0.49
CA PRO A 37 -29.80 -9.69 0.68
C PRO A 37 -30.36 -9.18 -0.66
N PRO A 38 -31.68 -9.27 -0.90
CA PRO A 38 -32.26 -8.66 -2.09
C PRO A 38 -31.92 -7.16 -2.11
N PRO A 39 -31.65 -6.57 -3.29
CA PRO A 39 -31.38 -5.14 -3.41
C PRO A 39 -32.50 -4.31 -2.78
N ALA A 40 -32.15 -3.17 -2.17
CA ALA A 40 -33.15 -2.24 -1.65
C ALA A 40 -34.12 -1.81 -2.76
N THR A 41 -35.38 -1.52 -2.37
CA THR A 41 -36.36 -0.98 -3.33
C THR A 41 -35.91 0.42 -3.74
N ARG A 42 -35.79 0.66 -5.04
CA ARG A 42 -35.29 1.92 -5.58
C ARG A 42 -36.20 3.09 -5.18
N ALA A 43 -35.59 4.23 -4.88
CA ALA A 43 -36.28 5.50 -4.71
C ALA A 43 -37.17 5.82 -5.92
N GLY A 44 -38.29 6.49 -5.68
CA GLY A 44 -39.29 6.81 -6.70
C GLY A 44 -40.20 5.64 -7.11
N THR A 45 -40.00 4.44 -6.57
CA THR A 45 -40.89 3.30 -6.85
C THR A 45 -42.25 3.52 -6.18
N THR A 46 -43.34 3.40 -6.93
CA THR A 46 -44.69 3.39 -6.35
C THR A 46 -45.05 1.98 -5.87
N ILE A 47 -45.19 1.81 -4.55
CA ILE A 47 -45.79 0.62 -3.94
C ILE A 47 -47.30 0.79 -3.98
N SER A 48 -48.01 -0.21 -4.49
CA SER A 48 -49.46 -0.16 -4.57
C SER A 48 -50.14 -1.40 -4.05
N ASN A 49 -51.22 -1.23 -3.31
CA ASN A 49 -52.00 -2.31 -2.74
C ASN A 49 -53.50 -2.13 -3.00
N THR A 50 -54.14 -3.20 -3.43
CA THR A 50 -55.60 -3.32 -3.58
C THR A 50 -56.00 -4.66 -2.98
N ALA A 51 -56.93 -4.66 -2.02
CA ALA A 51 -57.45 -5.89 -1.45
C ALA A 51 -58.61 -6.43 -2.29
N THR A 52 -58.75 -7.76 -2.34
CA THR A 52 -59.83 -8.43 -3.07
C THR A 52 -60.60 -9.33 -2.13
N ALA A 53 -61.93 -9.26 -2.16
CA ALA A 53 -62.82 -10.17 -1.45
C ALA A 53 -63.55 -11.07 -2.45
N THR A 54 -63.44 -12.39 -2.25
CA THR A 54 -64.19 -13.40 -3.00
C THR A 54 -65.28 -14.01 -2.12
N PHE A 55 -66.52 -14.05 -2.60
CA PHE A 55 -67.66 -14.57 -1.83
C PHE A 55 -68.70 -15.22 -2.75
N ASP A 56 -69.57 -16.09 -2.21
CA ASP A 56 -70.73 -16.64 -2.93
C ASP A 56 -71.98 -16.33 -2.11
N ALA A 57 -72.93 -15.61 -2.70
CA ALA A 57 -74.20 -15.24 -2.08
C ALA A 57 -75.38 -16.12 -2.52
N GLY A 58 -75.11 -17.35 -2.99
CA GLY A 58 -76.10 -18.31 -3.48
C GLY A 58 -76.27 -18.33 -5.01
N GLY A 59 -75.35 -17.70 -5.74
CA GLY A 59 -75.39 -17.55 -7.21
C GLY A 59 -74.09 -17.93 -7.92
N GLY A 60 -73.10 -18.44 -7.18
CA GLY A 60 -71.75 -18.72 -7.64
C GLY A 60 -70.72 -17.70 -7.15
N PRO A 61 -69.41 -17.97 -7.34
CA PRO A 61 -68.35 -17.09 -6.84
C PRO A 61 -68.39 -15.70 -7.47
N GLN A 62 -68.33 -14.69 -6.61
CA GLN A 62 -68.20 -13.27 -6.94
C GLN A 62 -66.88 -12.73 -6.39
N THR A 63 -66.44 -11.60 -6.94
CA THR A 63 -65.20 -10.92 -6.55
C THR A 63 -65.43 -9.42 -6.54
N VAL A 64 -64.97 -8.73 -5.50
CA VAL A 64 -64.97 -7.28 -5.39
C VAL A 64 -63.62 -6.80 -4.88
N ASP A 65 -63.12 -5.71 -5.45
CA ASP A 65 -61.88 -5.07 -5.02
C ASP A 65 -62.16 -3.89 -4.08
N SER A 66 -61.20 -3.59 -3.21
CA SER A 66 -61.17 -2.36 -2.42
C SER A 66 -60.73 -1.16 -3.27
N ASN A 67 -60.67 0.02 -2.65
CA ASN A 67 -59.87 1.12 -3.20
C ASN A 67 -58.38 0.74 -3.26
N ARG A 68 -57.63 1.43 -4.12
CA ARG A 68 -56.18 1.33 -4.25
C ARG A 68 -55.49 2.29 -3.29
N VAL A 69 -54.42 1.84 -2.63
CA VAL A 69 -53.49 2.68 -1.85
C VAL A 69 -52.16 2.70 -2.58
N GLU A 70 -51.56 3.88 -2.70
CA GLU A 70 -50.23 4.09 -3.30
C GLU A 70 -49.31 4.78 -2.29
N LEU A 71 -48.07 4.29 -2.22
CA LEU A 71 -46.98 4.87 -1.44
C LEU A 71 -45.79 5.06 -2.38
N LEU A 72 -45.16 6.23 -2.33
CA LEU A 72 -43.91 6.47 -3.02
C LEU A 72 -42.75 6.06 -2.10
N VAL A 73 -41.77 5.34 -2.64
CA VAL A 73 -40.54 5.02 -1.91
C VAL A 73 -39.63 6.24 -1.95
N ASP A 74 -39.38 6.83 -0.78
CA ASP A 74 -38.43 7.92 -0.61
C ASP A 74 -36.98 7.46 -0.85
N GLU A 75 -36.12 8.44 -1.12
CA GLU A 75 -34.69 8.21 -1.26
C GLU A 75 -34.01 8.15 0.11
N LEU A 76 -33.17 7.15 0.32
CA LEU A 76 -32.30 6.97 1.47
C LEU A 76 -30.89 7.42 1.07
N LEU A 77 -30.38 8.43 1.76
CA LEU A 77 -29.03 8.94 1.58
C LEU A 77 -28.08 8.21 2.53
N ASP A 78 -27.25 7.33 1.98
CA ASP A 78 -26.21 6.62 2.73
C ASP A 78 -24.97 6.42 1.86
N VAL A 79 -23.79 6.59 2.47
CA VAL A 79 -22.50 6.46 1.79
C VAL A 79 -21.50 5.73 2.66
N THR A 80 -20.59 5.01 2.01
CA THR A 80 -19.40 4.47 2.69
C THR A 80 -18.14 4.90 1.95
N VAL A 81 -17.11 5.23 2.71
CA VAL A 81 -15.74 5.40 2.22
C VAL A 81 -14.90 4.29 2.80
N ALA A 82 -14.03 3.69 1.97
CA ALA A 82 -13.08 2.68 2.41
C ALA A 82 -11.71 2.93 1.78
N SER A 83 -10.65 2.85 2.57
CA SER A 83 -9.27 2.90 2.12
C SER A 83 -8.95 1.64 1.32
N ASN A 84 -8.40 1.82 0.12
CA ASN A 84 -7.91 0.72 -0.73
C ASN A 84 -6.41 0.46 -0.52
N ASN A 85 -5.80 1.04 0.51
CA ASN A 85 -4.37 0.93 0.79
C ASN A 85 -4.15 -0.23 1.78
N PRO A 86 -3.63 -1.39 1.36
CA PRO A 86 -3.49 -2.56 2.24
C PRO A 86 -2.45 -2.35 3.36
N THR A 87 -1.55 -1.38 3.18
CA THR A 87 -0.57 -0.90 4.16
C THR A 87 -0.36 0.59 3.97
N ASP A 88 0.28 1.25 4.93
CA ASP A 88 0.76 2.63 4.75
C ASP A 88 1.61 2.73 3.46
N VAL A 89 1.38 3.77 2.68
CA VAL A 89 2.06 4.01 1.40
C VAL A 89 3.46 4.58 1.67
N PRO A 90 4.54 3.94 1.21
CA PRO A 90 5.89 4.44 1.46
C PRO A 90 6.13 5.74 0.70
N THR A 91 6.79 6.69 1.37
CA THR A 91 7.17 7.98 0.79
C THR A 91 8.59 8.37 1.21
N THR A 92 9.14 9.45 0.66
CA THR A 92 10.45 10.01 1.06
C THR A 92 10.31 11.48 1.44
N PRO A 93 11.23 12.04 2.24
CA PRO A 93 11.19 13.46 2.60
C PRO A 93 11.17 14.35 1.35
N GLY A 94 10.17 15.23 1.24
CA GLY A 94 10.00 16.12 0.09
C GLY A 94 9.38 15.48 -1.16
N ALA A 95 8.96 14.22 -1.10
CA ALA A 95 8.33 13.56 -2.24
C ALA A 95 7.01 14.22 -2.63
N THR A 96 6.83 14.48 -3.93
CA THR A 96 5.60 15.02 -4.51
C THR A 96 4.80 13.92 -5.21
N GLY A 97 3.50 14.14 -5.44
CA GLY A 97 2.68 13.24 -6.26
C GLY A 97 2.47 11.86 -5.63
N GLN A 98 2.49 11.77 -4.30
CA GLN A 98 2.22 10.54 -3.57
C GLN A 98 0.71 10.31 -3.54
N VAL A 99 0.26 9.07 -3.68
CA VAL A 99 -1.16 8.77 -3.92
C VAL A 99 -1.70 7.82 -2.85
N LEU A 100 -2.87 8.15 -2.33
CA LEU A 100 -3.73 7.25 -1.55
C LEU A 100 -4.97 6.92 -2.39
N SER A 101 -5.39 5.65 -2.38
CA SER A 101 -6.60 5.21 -3.07
C SER A 101 -7.72 4.91 -2.08
N PHE A 102 -8.94 5.29 -2.43
CA PHE A 102 -10.15 5.07 -1.65
C PHE A 102 -11.28 4.59 -2.56
N ARG A 103 -12.27 3.91 -1.99
CA ARG A 103 -13.50 3.49 -2.64
C ARG A 103 -14.68 4.18 -1.98
N VAL A 104 -15.46 4.94 -2.76
CA VAL A 104 -16.70 5.58 -2.31
C VAL A 104 -17.86 4.78 -2.87
N THR A 105 -18.78 4.34 -2.01
CA THR A 105 -19.95 3.54 -2.40
C THR A 105 -21.23 4.25 -1.99
N ASN A 106 -22.17 4.38 -2.92
CA ASN A 106 -23.53 4.76 -2.60
C ASN A 106 -24.28 3.54 -2.02
N SER A 107 -24.49 3.53 -0.71
CA SER A 107 -25.26 2.50 0.00
C SER A 107 -26.72 2.90 0.22
N GLY A 108 -27.16 4.00 -0.40
CA GLY A 108 -28.54 4.42 -0.50
C GLY A 108 -29.33 3.66 -1.56
N ASN A 109 -30.61 4.01 -1.72
CA ASN A 109 -31.52 3.38 -2.69
C ASN A 109 -31.86 4.27 -3.90
N GLY A 110 -31.32 5.50 -3.97
CA GLY A 110 -31.46 6.43 -5.09
C GLY A 110 -30.09 6.90 -5.64
N PRO A 111 -30.06 7.49 -6.85
CA PRO A 111 -28.86 8.07 -7.42
C PRO A 111 -28.47 9.38 -6.71
N GLU A 112 -27.25 9.47 -6.19
CA GLU A 112 -26.79 10.63 -5.41
C GLU A 112 -25.43 11.15 -5.92
N ASN A 113 -25.23 12.46 -5.86
CA ASN A 113 -23.95 13.10 -6.13
C ASN A 113 -23.16 13.20 -4.82
N PHE A 114 -21.90 12.79 -4.79
CA PHE A 114 -21.09 12.91 -3.58
C PHE A 114 -20.09 14.06 -3.68
N VAL A 115 -20.14 14.98 -2.72
CA VAL A 115 -19.11 16.00 -2.53
C VAL A 115 -17.92 15.35 -1.82
N LEU A 116 -16.76 15.39 -2.47
CA LEU A 116 -15.50 14.87 -1.93
C LEU A 116 -14.67 16.00 -1.31
N SER A 117 -14.04 15.71 -0.18
CA SER A 117 -13.07 16.59 0.47
C SER A 117 -12.04 15.76 1.26
N THR A 118 -11.03 16.41 1.84
CA THR A 118 -9.99 15.72 2.62
C THR A 118 -9.73 16.39 3.94
N ILE A 119 -9.40 15.59 4.96
CA ILE A 119 -8.88 16.05 6.23
C ILE A 119 -7.44 15.55 6.37
N ALA A 120 -6.46 16.44 6.27
CA ALA A 120 -5.03 16.09 6.31
C ALA A 120 -4.32 16.59 7.58
N ASN A 121 -5.07 17.11 8.55
CA ASN A 121 -4.56 17.65 9.81
C ASN A 121 -5.51 17.33 10.98
N ALA A 122 -6.03 16.09 11.00
CA ALA A 122 -6.93 15.62 12.06
C ALA A 122 -6.18 15.32 13.37
N GLY A 123 -4.84 15.29 13.34
CA GLY A 123 -3.98 14.82 14.42
C GLY A 123 -3.86 13.29 14.46
N GLY A 124 -3.05 12.77 15.38
CA GLY A 124 -2.81 11.32 15.51
C GLY A 124 -1.67 10.77 14.65
N ASP A 125 -0.94 11.65 13.95
CA ASP A 125 0.21 11.33 13.11
C ASP A 125 1.46 12.15 13.50
N ASN A 126 2.53 12.03 12.72
CA ASN A 126 3.79 12.73 12.96
C ASN A 126 3.97 13.99 12.10
N TYR A 127 3.24 14.10 11.00
CA TYR A 127 3.27 15.25 10.09
C TYR A 127 2.01 15.28 9.23
N ASP A 128 1.62 16.48 8.80
CA ASP A 128 0.49 16.70 7.90
C ASP A 128 0.94 16.58 6.43
N PRO A 129 0.44 15.61 5.64
CA PRO A 129 0.66 15.58 4.20
C PRO A 129 -0.04 16.76 3.52
N ALA A 130 0.63 17.42 2.57
CA ALA A 130 0.00 18.50 1.81
C ALA A 130 -0.80 17.93 0.64
N VAL A 131 -2.12 17.78 0.81
CA VAL A 131 -3.01 17.38 -0.29
C VAL A 131 -3.00 18.44 -1.39
N THR A 132 -2.77 18.00 -2.62
CA THR A 132 -2.65 18.86 -3.80
C THR A 132 -3.86 18.74 -4.72
N GLN A 133 -4.35 17.52 -4.95
CA GLN A 133 -5.42 17.22 -5.90
C GLN A 133 -6.18 15.95 -5.50
N ILE A 134 -7.41 15.82 -5.98
CA ILE A 134 -8.22 14.59 -5.93
C ILE A 134 -8.55 14.21 -7.37
N TYR A 135 -8.45 12.93 -7.70
CA TYR A 135 -8.83 12.38 -9.01
C TYR A 135 -9.86 11.26 -8.85
N ILE A 136 -10.68 11.07 -9.87
CA ILE A 136 -11.67 10.01 -9.98
C ILE A 136 -11.18 9.04 -11.06
N ASP A 137 -11.14 7.76 -10.72
CA ASP A 137 -10.78 6.68 -11.64
C ASP A 137 -11.77 6.64 -12.81
N ALA A 138 -11.31 7.03 -13.99
CA ALA A 138 -12.15 7.18 -15.17
C ALA A 138 -12.28 5.90 -16.00
N ASN A 139 -11.28 5.00 -15.91
CA ASN A 139 -11.21 3.79 -16.74
C ASN A 139 -11.54 2.51 -15.93
N GLY A 140 -11.65 2.61 -14.60
CA GLY A 140 -12.01 1.53 -13.69
C GLY A 140 -10.90 0.51 -13.47
N ASP A 141 -9.64 0.85 -13.75
CA ASP A 141 -8.50 -0.05 -13.59
C ASP A 141 -7.87 -0.03 -12.18
N ASN A 142 -8.33 0.88 -11.32
CA ASN A 142 -7.84 1.12 -9.96
C ASN A 142 -6.36 1.54 -9.88
N ALA A 143 -5.80 2.08 -10.96
CA ALA A 143 -4.44 2.61 -11.01
C ALA A 143 -4.47 4.10 -11.35
N PHE A 144 -3.74 4.91 -10.57
CA PHE A 144 -3.69 6.34 -10.81
C PHE A 144 -2.86 6.67 -12.07
N ASP A 145 -3.48 7.35 -13.03
CA ASP A 145 -2.82 8.01 -14.15
C ASP A 145 -3.40 9.42 -14.35
N PRO A 146 -2.64 10.51 -14.11
CA PRO A 146 -3.15 11.87 -14.22
C PRO A 146 -3.58 12.28 -15.64
N ASN A 147 -3.25 11.49 -16.67
CA ASN A 147 -3.66 11.72 -18.05
C ASN A 147 -4.91 10.95 -18.45
N VAL A 148 -5.34 9.96 -17.66
CA VAL A 148 -6.53 9.14 -17.89
C VAL A 148 -7.61 9.48 -16.88
N ASP A 149 -7.24 9.63 -15.61
CA ASP A 149 -8.16 9.91 -14.53
C ASP A 149 -8.68 11.35 -14.56
N THR A 150 -9.90 11.51 -14.06
CA THR A 150 -10.58 12.80 -14.09
C THR A 150 -10.23 13.61 -12.85
N LEU A 151 -9.64 14.80 -13.03
CA LEU A 151 -9.42 15.74 -11.92
C LEU A 151 -10.78 16.14 -11.31
N TYR A 152 -10.93 15.90 -10.01
CA TYR A 152 -12.12 16.30 -9.28
C TYR A 152 -12.13 17.82 -9.05
N THR A 153 -13.26 18.44 -9.37
CA THR A 153 -13.52 19.87 -9.14
C THR A 153 -14.82 20.00 -8.34
N PRO A 154 -14.77 20.45 -7.07
CA PRO A 154 -15.96 20.55 -6.23
C PRO A 154 -17.12 21.31 -6.89
N GLY A 155 -18.33 20.78 -6.77
CA GLY A 155 -19.56 21.40 -7.28
C GLY A 155 -19.90 21.06 -8.73
N THR A 156 -18.88 20.96 -9.61
CA THR A 156 -19.05 20.60 -11.03
C THR A 156 -18.61 19.18 -11.37
N GLY A 157 -17.76 18.59 -10.53
CA GLY A 157 -17.19 17.25 -10.69
C GLY A 157 -17.64 16.25 -9.63
N ASP A 158 -18.68 16.56 -8.86
CA ASP A 158 -19.24 15.66 -7.84
C ASP A 158 -19.74 14.37 -8.50
N PRO A 159 -19.16 13.18 -8.24
CA PRO A 159 -19.55 11.95 -8.90
C PRO A 159 -21.00 11.57 -8.59
N LEU A 160 -21.80 11.36 -9.63
CA LEU A 160 -23.14 10.76 -9.54
C LEU A 160 -22.99 9.25 -9.46
N LEU A 161 -23.36 8.66 -8.33
CA LEU A 161 -23.32 7.21 -8.13
C LEU A 161 -24.75 6.66 -8.08
N GLN A 162 -24.99 5.61 -8.86
CA GLN A 162 -26.23 4.84 -8.77
C GLN A 162 -26.24 4.03 -7.45
N PRO A 163 -27.41 3.61 -6.96
CA PRO A 163 -27.52 2.73 -5.79
C PRO A 163 -26.62 1.50 -5.91
N GLU A 164 -25.93 1.14 -4.83
CA GLU A 164 -25.02 -0.01 -4.72
C GLU A 164 -23.81 0.02 -5.67
N THR A 165 -23.56 1.17 -6.32
CA THR A 165 -22.37 1.37 -7.15
C THR A 165 -21.30 2.13 -6.38
N ALA A 166 -20.06 1.96 -6.83
CA ALA A 166 -18.91 2.60 -6.22
C ALA A 166 -17.98 3.15 -7.28
N ILE A 167 -17.13 4.08 -6.86
CA ILE A 167 -16.03 4.59 -7.65
C ILE A 167 -14.74 4.63 -6.84
N THR A 168 -13.63 4.51 -7.54
CA THR A 168 -12.29 4.67 -6.97
C THR A 168 -11.89 6.14 -7.05
N VAL A 169 -11.37 6.66 -5.94
CA VAL A 169 -10.91 8.04 -5.77
C VAL A 169 -9.44 8.01 -5.37
N PHE A 170 -8.63 8.85 -6.01
CA PHE A 170 -7.22 9.02 -5.72
C PHE A 170 -6.98 10.38 -5.07
N VAL A 171 -6.32 10.39 -3.91
CA VAL A 171 -5.89 11.61 -3.22
C VAL A 171 -4.39 11.77 -3.42
N VAL A 172 -3.99 12.87 -4.05
CA VAL A 172 -2.60 13.17 -4.38
C VAL A 172 -2.03 14.18 -3.39
N ALA A 173 -0.93 13.84 -2.74
CA ALA A 173 -0.31 14.65 -1.70
C ALA A 173 1.21 14.79 -1.87
N THR A 174 1.77 15.75 -1.13
CA THR A 174 3.20 15.99 -0.99
C THR A 174 3.65 15.76 0.44
N THR A 175 4.76 15.04 0.61
CA THR A 175 5.41 14.80 1.89
C THR A 175 6.33 15.98 2.23
N PRO A 176 6.20 16.62 3.40
CA PRO A 176 7.09 17.70 3.81
C PRO A 176 8.57 17.29 3.84
N GLY A 177 9.50 18.22 3.58
CA GLY A 177 10.93 17.90 3.49
C GLY A 177 11.65 17.65 4.81
N ALA A 178 11.09 18.10 5.94
CA ALA A 178 11.74 18.01 7.26
C ALA A 178 11.41 16.73 8.04
N VAL A 179 10.66 15.81 7.45
CA VAL A 179 10.28 14.53 8.07
C VAL A 179 11.44 13.54 8.05
N VAL A 180 11.45 12.62 9.01
CA VAL A 180 12.49 11.59 9.17
C VAL A 180 11.91 10.19 9.01
N ASP A 181 12.80 9.20 8.86
CA ASP A 181 12.44 7.80 8.71
C ASP A 181 11.47 7.34 9.81
N GLY A 182 10.41 6.63 9.41
CA GLY A 182 9.36 6.14 10.30
C GLY A 182 8.31 7.18 10.69
N ASN A 183 8.43 8.44 10.29
CA ASN A 183 7.32 9.39 10.45
C ASN A 183 6.12 8.97 9.59
N ARG A 184 4.94 8.94 10.19
CA ARG A 184 3.67 8.63 9.55
C ARG A 184 2.84 9.90 9.37
N GLY A 185 2.11 10.02 8.26
CA GLY A 185 1.20 11.13 7.98
C GLY A 185 -0.12 10.60 7.44
N ILE A 186 -1.25 11.09 7.95
CA ILE A 186 -2.60 10.59 7.64
C ILE A 186 -3.35 11.59 6.76
N VAL A 187 -4.13 11.07 5.82
CA VAL A 187 -5.13 11.84 5.08
C VAL A 187 -6.44 11.06 5.06
N SER A 188 -7.51 11.65 5.56
CA SER A 188 -8.87 11.11 5.46
C SER A 188 -9.53 11.62 4.18
N LEU A 189 -10.11 10.74 3.38
CA LEU A 189 -11.06 11.13 2.34
C LEU A 189 -12.45 11.20 2.97
N VAL A 190 -13.17 12.29 2.74
CA VAL A 190 -14.57 12.46 3.16
C VAL A 190 -15.45 12.50 1.92
N ALA A 191 -16.55 11.74 1.94
CA ALA A 191 -17.62 11.82 0.95
C ALA A 191 -18.94 12.18 1.65
N ALA A 192 -19.65 13.17 1.15
CA ALA A 192 -20.93 13.62 1.67
C ALA A 192 -21.97 13.72 0.56
N ALA A 193 -23.21 13.28 0.80
CA ALA A 193 -24.31 13.46 -0.14
C ALA A 193 -24.54 14.94 -0.43
N LYS A 194 -24.67 15.29 -1.71
CA LYS A 194 -24.86 16.67 -2.16
C LYS A 194 -26.25 17.18 -1.80
N THR A 195 -27.24 16.30 -1.78
CA THR A 195 -28.61 16.63 -1.33
C THR A 195 -28.61 17.16 0.12
N GLY A 196 -27.78 16.57 0.98
CA GLY A 196 -27.49 17.08 2.31
C GLY A 196 -27.07 16.00 3.29
N ILE A 197 -26.52 16.45 4.42
CA ILE A 197 -26.08 15.62 5.55
C ILE A 197 -26.88 15.96 6.81
N GLY A 198 -26.92 15.06 7.79
CA GLY A 198 -27.61 15.33 9.04
C GLY A 198 -27.69 14.14 9.98
N THR A 199 -28.56 14.25 11.00
CA THR A 199 -28.85 13.10 11.86
C THR A 199 -29.73 12.09 11.12
N PRO A 200 -29.58 10.78 11.35
CA PRO A 200 -30.45 9.76 10.76
C PRO A 200 -31.94 10.10 10.92
N GLY A 201 -32.69 9.99 9.82
CA GLY A 201 -34.11 10.32 9.72
C GLY A 201 -34.42 11.79 9.39
N SER A 202 -33.41 12.65 9.22
CA SER A 202 -33.64 14.01 8.68
C SER A 202 -34.15 13.91 7.24
N SER A 203 -35.17 14.71 6.88
CA SER A 203 -35.78 14.69 5.54
C SER A 203 -35.54 16.00 4.80
N PHE A 204 -35.24 15.90 3.50
CA PHE A 204 -35.18 16.97 2.52
C PHE A 204 -36.37 16.82 1.57
N ALA A 205 -37.38 17.67 1.80
CA ALA A 205 -38.68 17.52 1.14
C ALA A 205 -38.59 17.65 -0.39
N GLY A 206 -39.13 16.65 -1.09
CA GLY A 206 -39.21 16.63 -2.57
C GLY A 206 -37.86 16.60 -3.29
N GLN A 207 -36.75 16.32 -2.59
CA GLN A 207 -35.41 16.22 -3.19
C GLN A 207 -35.03 14.79 -3.57
N GLY A 208 -35.82 13.79 -3.19
CA GLY A 208 -35.56 12.40 -3.54
C GLY A 208 -35.95 12.08 -4.99
N GLU A 209 -35.29 11.07 -5.55
CA GLU A 209 -35.60 10.55 -6.87
C GLU A 209 -37.09 10.20 -7.03
N GLY A 210 -37.67 10.56 -8.18
CA GLY A 210 -39.10 10.36 -8.44
C GLY A 210 -40.03 11.34 -7.72
N GLY A 211 -39.50 12.36 -7.04
CA GLY A 211 -40.27 13.43 -6.40
C GLY A 211 -40.71 13.12 -4.96
N GLY A 212 -40.15 12.07 -4.36
CA GLY A 212 -40.27 11.77 -2.94
C GLY A 212 -39.33 12.65 -2.11
N ASP A 213 -39.29 12.37 -0.81
CA ASP A 213 -38.32 13.00 0.09
C ASP A 213 -36.95 12.30 -0.04
N ALA A 214 -35.87 13.03 0.23
CA ALA A 214 -34.56 12.41 0.49
C ALA A 214 -34.31 12.39 2.00
N VAL A 215 -34.05 11.21 2.54
CA VAL A 215 -33.99 10.93 3.97
C VAL A 215 -32.58 10.50 4.33
N VAL A 216 -31.97 11.20 5.28
CA VAL A 216 -30.65 10.86 5.81
C VAL A 216 -30.70 9.49 6.46
N GLY A 217 -29.85 8.58 5.98
CA GLY A 217 -29.73 7.23 6.51
C GLY A 217 -28.82 7.15 7.73
N SER A 218 -28.37 5.94 8.00
CA SER A 218 -27.62 5.62 9.22
C SER A 218 -26.22 6.22 9.29
N THR A 219 -25.64 6.55 8.12
CA THR A 219 -24.29 7.12 7.99
C THR A 219 -24.26 8.61 8.34
N GLY A 220 -25.42 9.27 8.41
CA GLY A 220 -25.49 10.73 8.43
C GLY A 220 -25.47 11.36 7.03
N ALA A 221 -25.48 10.51 6.00
CA ALA A 221 -25.24 10.82 4.59
C ALA A 221 -23.83 11.37 4.30
N ASP A 222 -22.90 11.15 5.23
CA ASP A 222 -21.47 11.34 5.07
C ASP A 222 -20.68 10.14 5.60
N ALA A 223 -19.47 9.97 5.09
CA ALA A 223 -18.52 8.99 5.59
C ALA A 223 -17.09 9.44 5.29
N ASP A 224 -16.17 8.94 6.09
CA ASP A 224 -14.75 9.12 5.90
C ASP A 224 -13.98 7.81 6.17
N ASP A 225 -12.79 7.72 5.59
CA ASP A 225 -11.81 6.71 5.97
C ASP A 225 -10.39 7.23 5.74
N ASP A 226 -9.44 6.62 6.45
CA ASP A 226 -8.05 7.05 6.50
C ASP A 226 -7.16 6.31 5.50
N GLY A 227 -6.32 7.08 4.81
CA GLY A 227 -5.11 6.58 4.16
C GLY A 227 -3.89 7.18 4.84
N ALA A 228 -2.76 6.47 4.83
CA ALA A 228 -1.55 6.98 5.47
C ALA A 228 -0.30 6.76 4.62
N PHE A 229 0.60 7.71 4.75
CA PHE A 229 1.96 7.63 4.23
C PHE A 229 2.94 7.30 5.36
N ILE A 230 3.95 6.50 5.06
CA ILE A 230 5.07 6.21 5.96
C ILE A 230 6.38 6.64 5.31
N VAL A 231 7.17 7.45 6.01
CA VAL A 231 8.43 7.97 5.48
C VAL A 231 9.49 6.86 5.54
N SER A 232 9.98 6.46 4.38
CA SER A 232 11.10 5.55 4.20
C SER A 232 12.34 6.32 3.74
N ALA A 233 13.09 6.86 4.70
CA ALA A 233 14.30 7.60 4.44
C ALA A 233 15.55 6.76 4.73
N ALA A 234 16.68 7.11 4.12
CA ALA A 234 17.95 6.51 4.42
C ALA A 234 19.03 7.57 4.61
N ALA A 235 19.94 7.32 5.55
CA ALA A 235 21.09 8.18 5.81
C ALA A 235 22.38 7.36 5.77
N VAL A 236 23.48 7.98 5.34
CA VAL A 236 24.79 7.32 5.24
C VAL A 236 25.72 7.88 6.31
N THR A 237 26.33 6.98 7.07
CA THR A 237 27.43 7.31 7.99
C THR A 237 28.70 6.60 7.52
N LEU A 238 29.85 7.28 7.60
CA LEU A 238 31.14 6.71 7.24
C LEU A 238 32.09 6.71 8.43
N VAL A 239 32.79 5.59 8.61
CA VAL A 239 33.90 5.46 9.56
C VAL A 239 35.14 5.06 8.79
N LYS A 240 36.21 5.85 8.90
CA LYS A 240 37.53 5.53 8.32
C LYS A 240 38.50 5.13 9.44
N SER A 241 39.18 4.02 9.24
CA SER A 241 40.25 3.54 10.11
C SER A 241 41.50 3.20 9.30
N ALA A 242 42.63 3.06 9.98
CA ALA A 242 43.91 2.76 9.38
C ALA A 242 44.68 1.75 10.24
N ALA A 243 45.35 0.79 9.59
CA ALA A 243 46.25 -0.16 10.23
C ALA A 243 47.62 -0.10 9.53
N VAL A 244 48.69 -0.08 10.32
CA VAL A 244 50.07 0.02 9.82
C VAL A 244 50.76 -1.32 9.98
N THR A 245 51.41 -1.78 8.92
CA THR A 245 52.36 -2.90 8.96
C THR A 245 53.71 -2.45 8.40
N ASN A 246 54.79 -2.94 8.99
CA ASN A 246 56.14 -2.66 8.51
C ASN A 246 57.00 -3.94 8.49
N ALA A 247 58.15 -3.87 7.83
CA ALA A 247 59.06 -5.02 7.68
C ALA A 247 59.71 -5.47 9.01
N LEU A 248 59.63 -4.65 10.06
CA LEU A 248 60.13 -4.96 11.40
C LEU A 248 59.09 -5.73 12.26
N GLY A 249 57.88 -5.93 11.74
CA GLY A 249 56.80 -6.59 12.47
C GLY A 249 56.15 -5.74 13.56
N THR A 250 56.39 -4.42 13.58
CA THR A 250 55.71 -3.48 14.49
C THR A 250 54.58 -2.73 13.77
N THR A 251 53.81 -1.93 14.52
CA THR A 251 52.76 -1.04 13.98
C THR A 251 53.22 0.42 13.89
N ASP A 252 54.53 0.67 14.00
CA ASP A 252 55.07 2.03 13.95
C ASP A 252 55.00 2.59 12.50
N PRO A 253 54.53 3.83 12.31
CA PRO A 253 54.44 4.50 11.01
C PRO A 253 55.81 5.05 10.58
N ILE A 254 56.64 4.18 10.01
CA ILE A 254 57.99 4.49 9.50
C ILE A 254 58.01 4.52 7.96
N PRO A 255 59.01 5.16 7.31
CA PRO A 255 59.19 5.08 5.86
C PRO A 255 59.22 3.63 5.37
N GLY A 256 58.50 3.35 4.28
CA GLY A 256 58.30 2.01 3.73
C GLY A 256 57.21 1.19 4.42
N ALA A 257 56.61 1.65 5.53
CA ALA A 257 55.46 0.98 6.13
C ALA A 257 54.23 1.06 5.23
N THR A 258 53.43 -0.01 5.21
CA THR A 258 52.15 -0.06 4.50
C THR A 258 51.03 0.37 5.44
N ILE A 259 50.24 1.34 5.01
CA ILE A 259 48.98 1.72 5.66
C ILE A 259 47.84 1.05 4.90
N THR A 260 47.03 0.25 5.59
CA THR A 260 45.75 -0.24 5.07
C THR A 260 44.65 0.65 5.62
N TYR A 261 43.98 1.38 4.74
CA TYR A 261 42.80 2.15 5.07
C TYR A 261 41.56 1.26 4.92
N THR A 262 40.63 1.39 5.88
CA THR A 262 39.32 0.73 5.85
C THR A 262 38.25 1.79 6.03
N ILE A 263 37.34 1.90 5.06
CA ILE A 263 36.20 2.81 5.07
C ILE A 263 34.94 1.95 5.17
N VAL A 264 34.21 2.10 6.26
CA VAL A 264 32.94 1.44 6.48
C VAL A 264 31.83 2.45 6.27
N ALA A 265 31.04 2.27 5.21
CA ALA A 265 29.81 3.02 4.98
C ALA A 265 28.62 2.20 5.49
N THR A 266 27.89 2.76 6.45
CA THR A 266 26.65 2.18 6.98
C THR A 266 25.48 3.03 6.51
N VAL A 267 24.50 2.39 5.88
CA VAL A 267 23.24 3.02 5.50
C VAL A 267 22.19 2.65 6.54
N VAL A 268 21.62 3.65 7.20
CA VAL A 268 20.58 3.47 8.23
C VAL A 268 19.22 3.92 7.70
N GLY A 269 18.13 3.51 8.37
CA GLY A 269 16.75 3.80 8.01
C GLY A 269 16.09 2.70 7.19
N SER A 270 14.82 2.89 6.83
CA SER A 270 14.02 1.93 6.05
C SER A 270 14.04 2.18 4.54
N GLY A 271 14.55 3.34 4.10
CA GLY A 271 14.68 3.70 2.68
C GLY A 271 15.90 3.11 1.97
N SER A 272 16.28 3.71 0.84
CA SER A 272 17.51 3.38 0.11
C SER A 272 18.22 4.64 -0.38
N VAL A 273 19.54 4.56 -0.54
CA VAL A 273 20.35 5.60 -1.18
C VAL A 273 20.78 5.13 -2.56
N SER A 274 20.54 5.95 -3.58
CA SER A 274 20.95 5.66 -4.96
C SER A 274 22.29 6.34 -5.28
N GLY A 275 23.08 5.72 -6.15
CA GLY A 275 24.34 6.30 -6.63
C GLY A 275 25.40 6.53 -5.52
N LEU A 276 25.36 5.75 -4.44
CA LEU A 276 26.35 5.86 -3.38
C LEU A 276 27.74 5.50 -3.92
N ALA A 277 28.73 6.34 -3.66
CA ALA A 277 30.13 6.09 -3.99
C ALA A 277 31.04 6.56 -2.85
N ILE A 278 32.17 5.87 -2.68
CA ILE A 278 33.22 6.27 -1.73
C ILE A 278 34.40 6.79 -2.53
N THR A 279 34.77 8.05 -2.30
CA THR A 279 35.99 8.66 -2.85
C THR A 279 36.95 9.01 -1.74
N ASP A 280 38.23 8.70 -1.91
CA ASP A 280 39.25 9.01 -0.91
C ASP A 280 40.58 9.38 -1.56
N ASN A 281 41.13 10.53 -1.15
CA ASN A 281 42.39 11.02 -1.69
C ASN A 281 43.56 10.24 -1.10
N ILE A 282 44.57 9.98 -1.93
CA ILE A 282 45.84 9.43 -1.44
C ILE A 282 46.54 10.50 -0.58
N PRO A 283 46.83 10.22 0.70
CA PRO A 283 47.45 11.22 1.58
C PRO A 283 48.84 11.62 1.10
N ALA A 284 49.21 12.88 1.35
CA ALA A 284 50.57 13.35 1.12
C ALA A 284 51.60 12.50 1.90
N ASN A 285 52.83 12.42 1.39
CA ASN A 285 53.92 11.57 1.90
C ASN A 285 53.60 10.07 1.88
N THR A 286 52.63 9.65 1.08
CA THR A 286 52.35 8.24 0.81
C THR A 286 52.23 8.00 -0.69
N ILE A 287 52.46 6.75 -1.11
CA ILE A 287 52.27 6.29 -2.49
C ILE A 287 51.20 5.21 -2.47
N TYR A 288 50.20 5.29 -3.36
CA TYR A 288 49.21 4.24 -3.54
C TYR A 288 49.84 2.90 -3.90
N THR A 289 49.37 1.81 -3.30
CA THR A 289 49.74 0.45 -3.70
C THR A 289 48.80 -0.03 -4.82
N PRO A 290 49.29 -0.29 -6.05
CA PRO A 290 48.45 -0.76 -7.15
C PRO A 290 47.66 -2.03 -6.82
N ALA A 291 46.47 -2.15 -7.40
CA ALA A 291 45.53 -3.25 -7.23
C ALA A 291 45.25 -3.58 -5.75
N SER A 292 45.14 -2.54 -4.90
CA SER A 292 44.89 -2.71 -3.47
C SER A 292 43.46 -2.42 -3.04
N ILE A 293 42.61 -1.91 -3.95
CA ILE A 293 41.21 -1.64 -3.66
C ILE A 293 40.46 -2.96 -3.44
N THR A 294 39.65 -3.03 -2.37
CA THR A 294 38.66 -4.10 -2.22
C THR A 294 37.30 -3.56 -1.79
N LEU A 295 36.23 -4.24 -2.18
CA LEU A 295 34.86 -4.03 -1.72
C LEU A 295 34.35 -5.30 -1.04
N GLY A 296 34.08 -5.23 0.26
CA GLY A 296 33.69 -6.39 1.06
C GLY A 296 34.73 -7.52 1.05
N GLY A 297 36.01 -7.16 0.86
CA GLY A 297 37.12 -8.11 0.70
C GLY A 297 37.30 -8.67 -0.72
N THR A 298 36.41 -8.36 -1.65
CA THR A 298 36.58 -8.72 -3.07
C THR A 298 37.48 -7.68 -3.75
N ALA A 299 38.55 -8.12 -4.41
CA ALA A 299 39.46 -7.24 -5.13
C ALA A 299 38.74 -6.52 -6.29
N LEU A 300 39.08 -5.24 -6.47
CA LEU A 300 38.65 -4.41 -7.60
C LEU A 300 39.88 -4.00 -8.41
N SER A 301 39.66 -3.67 -9.68
CA SER A 301 40.68 -3.14 -10.58
C SER A 301 40.95 -1.66 -10.27
N ASP A 302 42.12 -1.17 -10.69
CA ASP A 302 42.45 0.26 -10.63
C ASP A 302 41.95 1.03 -11.86
N ALA A 303 41.54 0.32 -12.91
CA ALA A 303 41.08 0.93 -14.15
C ALA A 303 39.61 1.31 -14.02
N ALA A 304 39.22 2.45 -14.60
CA ALA A 304 37.82 2.77 -14.77
C ALA A 304 37.20 1.84 -15.84
N ASP A 305 36.76 0.66 -15.41
CA ASP A 305 36.26 -0.41 -16.28
C ASP A 305 34.88 -0.94 -15.83
N ALA A 306 34.66 -2.25 -15.95
CA ALA A 306 33.37 -2.87 -15.68
C ALA A 306 33.12 -3.15 -14.19
N ASP A 307 34.15 -3.12 -13.34
CA ASP A 307 33.96 -3.26 -11.90
C ASP A 307 33.71 -1.92 -11.20
N ALA A 308 33.55 -1.97 -9.88
CA ALA A 308 33.11 -0.82 -9.09
C ALA A 308 34.24 0.16 -8.74
N GLY A 309 35.51 -0.23 -8.91
CA GLY A 309 36.68 0.49 -8.41
C GLY A 309 37.44 1.21 -9.49
N ASP A 310 38.03 2.35 -9.15
CA ASP A 310 39.06 2.98 -9.97
C ASP A 310 40.07 3.77 -9.12
N TYR A 311 41.27 3.93 -9.66
CA TYR A 311 42.31 4.82 -9.16
C TYR A 311 42.82 5.72 -10.27
N ASN A 312 42.74 7.03 -10.08
CA ASN A 312 43.07 8.00 -11.13
C ASN A 312 44.45 8.67 -10.98
N GLY A 313 45.32 8.14 -10.11
CA GLY A 313 46.62 8.74 -9.81
C GLY A 313 46.63 9.67 -8.58
N THR A 314 45.46 10.05 -8.05
CA THR A 314 45.36 10.95 -6.88
C THR A 314 44.35 10.53 -5.83
N ARG A 315 43.35 9.73 -6.22
CA ARG A 315 42.30 9.21 -5.33
C ARG A 315 41.81 7.85 -5.79
N ILE A 316 41.30 7.07 -4.85
CA ILE A 316 40.45 5.91 -5.14
C ILE A 316 38.99 6.36 -5.25
N ASN A 317 38.21 5.66 -6.06
CA ASN A 317 36.76 5.76 -6.13
C ASN A 317 36.17 4.35 -6.15
N VAL A 318 35.10 4.12 -5.39
CA VAL A 318 34.36 2.85 -5.37
C VAL A 318 32.86 3.13 -5.45
N ALA A 319 32.25 2.79 -6.58
CA ALA A 319 30.82 2.92 -6.81
C ALA A 319 30.04 1.78 -6.14
N LEU A 320 29.25 2.11 -5.11
CA LEU A 320 28.43 1.16 -4.35
C LEU A 320 27.02 0.98 -4.93
N GLY A 321 26.62 1.86 -5.85
CA GLY A 321 25.32 1.80 -6.52
C GLY A 321 24.17 2.15 -5.56
N THR A 322 23.04 1.46 -5.70
CA THR A 322 21.91 1.60 -4.79
C THR A 322 22.09 0.69 -3.58
N VAL A 323 22.00 1.28 -2.38
CA VAL A 323 22.16 0.56 -1.10
C VAL A 323 20.94 0.81 -0.23
N ALA A 324 20.24 -0.27 0.13
CA ALA A 324 19.13 -0.21 1.07
C ALA A 324 19.63 0.08 2.50
N GLY A 325 18.79 0.70 3.31
CA GLY A 325 19.03 0.87 4.73
C GLY A 325 19.19 -0.46 5.47
N GLY A 326 19.91 -0.40 6.59
CA GLY A 326 20.36 -1.58 7.35
C GLY A 326 21.61 -2.26 6.79
N GLN A 327 22.12 -1.83 5.63
CA GLN A 327 23.30 -2.43 5.00
C GLN A 327 24.60 -1.70 5.31
N THR A 328 25.70 -2.45 5.31
CA THR A 328 27.05 -1.92 5.45
C THR A 328 27.91 -2.32 4.25
N ARG A 329 28.72 -1.38 3.75
CA ARG A 329 29.70 -1.57 2.68
C ARG A 329 31.08 -1.21 3.20
N THR A 330 32.04 -2.10 3.01
CA THR A 330 33.43 -1.90 3.47
C THR A 330 34.34 -1.79 2.27
N VAL A 331 35.05 -0.68 2.15
CA VAL A 331 36.09 -0.44 1.15
C VAL A 331 37.45 -0.44 1.84
N THR A 332 38.43 -1.11 1.25
CA THR A 332 39.83 -0.98 1.69
C THR A 332 40.73 -0.58 0.54
N PHE A 333 41.83 0.10 0.87
CA PHE A 333 42.93 0.36 -0.06
C PHE A 333 44.24 0.53 0.73
N ARG A 334 45.39 0.44 0.06
CA ARG A 334 46.70 0.52 0.70
C ARG A 334 47.57 1.64 0.13
N THR A 335 48.39 2.21 1.00
CA THR A 335 49.45 3.16 0.65
C THR A 335 50.75 2.79 1.36
N ILE A 336 51.88 3.27 0.85
CA ILE A 336 53.21 3.11 1.45
C ILE A 336 53.72 4.48 1.87
N ILE A 337 54.25 4.60 3.10
CA ILE A 337 54.87 5.85 3.60
C ILE A 337 56.19 6.09 2.84
N GLN A 338 56.38 7.31 2.32
CA GLN A 338 57.59 7.72 1.59
C GLN A 338 58.80 7.90 2.51
#